data_AF-A0A6P7H311-F1
#
_entry.id   AF-A0A6P7H311-F1
#
_cell.length_a   1.000
_cell.length_b   1.000
_cell.length_c   1.000
_cell.angle_alpha   90.00
_cell.angle_beta   90.00
_cell.angle_gamma   90.00
#
_symmetry.space_group_name_H-M   'P 1'
#
loop_
_entity.id
_entity.type
_entity.pdbx_description
1 polymer ?
#
loop_
_entity_poly.entity_id
_entity_poly.type
_entity_poly.pdbx_seq_one_letter_code
_entity_poly.pdbx_strand_id
1 'polypeptide(L)'
;ADDSHEKNPKKLPWKDCGGDWVIDASGKFRNCDRAQQFIEAGATKVIISAPFEDAPMYIVGMNLDKFNHEDKIVSMASCTTNCLAPIIKVLHKRFAIEEALMTTIHSVTNSQVLIDGARPHKWRFGRGGIQNIIPAITGAAKAIGKIIPDLNGKITGLAFRVPTPIVSVINVLKKPIFILLDQDQVEDELRVLRWA
;
A
#
# COMPACT_ATOMS: atom_id res chain seq x y z
N ALA A 1 -2.16 -13.88 -32.55
CA ALA A 1 -0.87 -13.19 -32.56
C ALA A 1 -0.37 -13.15 -31.11
N ASP A 2 0.82 -12.62 -30.81
CA ASP A 2 1.21 -12.43 -29.40
C ASP A 2 0.40 -11.25 -28.85
N ASP A 3 -0.86 -11.53 -28.52
CA ASP A 3 -1.86 -10.54 -28.16
C ASP A 3 -1.65 -10.05 -26.70
N SER A 4 -0.55 -10.48 -26.05
CA SER A 4 -0.16 -10.16 -24.68
C SER A 4 0.21 -8.68 -24.47
N HIS A 5 0.47 -7.92 -25.53
CA HIS A 5 0.85 -6.50 -25.50
C HIS A 5 -0.32 -5.55 -25.80
N GLU A 6 -1.40 -5.65 -25.04
CA GLU A 6 -2.61 -4.86 -25.25
C GLU A 6 -2.88 -3.87 -24.10
N LYS A 7 -3.29 -2.65 -24.46
CA LYS A 7 -3.58 -1.58 -23.49
C LYS A 7 -4.98 -1.71 -22.90
N ASN A 8 -5.92 -2.27 -23.67
CA ASN A 8 -7.29 -2.45 -23.25
C ASN A 8 -7.51 -3.88 -22.72
N PRO A 9 -7.77 -4.07 -21.42
CA PRO A 9 -7.94 -5.40 -20.85
C PRO A 9 -9.11 -6.17 -21.46
N LYS A 10 -10.10 -5.50 -22.06
CA LYS A 10 -11.23 -6.14 -22.75
C LYS A 10 -10.86 -6.91 -24.01
N LYS A 11 -9.68 -6.62 -24.58
CA LYS A 11 -9.19 -7.27 -25.80
C LYS A 11 -8.25 -8.45 -25.51
N LEU A 12 -7.89 -8.65 -24.24
CA LEU A 12 -7.05 -9.77 -23.84
C LEU A 12 -7.89 -11.04 -23.69
N PRO A 13 -7.44 -12.18 -24.22
CA PRO A 13 -8.20 -13.42 -24.19
C PRO A 13 -8.06 -14.15 -22.82
N TRP A 14 -8.51 -13.52 -21.73
CA TRP A 14 -8.29 -14.03 -20.36
C TRP A 14 -8.78 -15.46 -20.16
N LYS A 15 -9.96 -15.79 -20.71
CA LYS A 15 -10.53 -17.14 -20.62
C LYS A 15 -9.69 -18.18 -21.35
N ASP A 16 -9.18 -17.85 -22.54
CA ASP A 16 -8.42 -18.78 -23.38
C ASP A 16 -7.05 -19.09 -22.77
N CYS A 17 -6.52 -18.18 -21.96
CA CYS A 17 -5.26 -18.35 -21.22
C CYS A 17 -5.42 -19.00 -19.84
N GLY A 18 -6.64 -19.39 -19.43
CA GLY A 18 -6.92 -19.88 -18.07
C GLY A 18 -6.75 -18.80 -16.99
N GLY A 19 -6.85 -17.53 -17.37
CA GLY A 19 -6.70 -16.36 -16.51
C GLY A 19 -7.93 -16.10 -15.65
N ASP A 20 -8.32 -17.06 -14.83
CA ASP A 20 -9.46 -16.92 -13.92
C ASP A 20 -9.22 -15.81 -12.89
N TRP A 21 -7.99 -15.68 -12.41
CA TRP A 21 -7.56 -14.67 -11.45
C TRP A 21 -6.49 -13.79 -12.08
N VAL A 22 -6.77 -12.49 -12.16
CA VAL A 22 -5.88 -11.50 -12.79
C VAL A 22 -5.26 -10.62 -11.71
N ILE A 23 -3.94 -10.41 -11.79
CA ILE A 23 -3.24 -9.44 -10.94
C ILE A 23 -2.98 -8.17 -11.77
N ASP A 24 -3.63 -7.06 -11.45
CA ASP A 24 -3.29 -5.76 -12.04
C ASP A 24 -2.12 -5.12 -11.30
N ALA A 25 -0.96 -5.13 -11.95
CA ALA A 25 0.23 -4.41 -11.53
C ALA A 25 0.56 -3.21 -12.44
N SER A 26 -0.33 -2.85 -13.37
CA SER A 26 -0.10 -1.72 -14.30
C SER A 26 -0.17 -0.35 -13.61
N GLY A 27 -0.89 -0.27 -12.49
CA GLY A 27 -1.14 0.97 -11.78
C GLY A 27 -2.13 1.91 -12.47
N LYS A 28 -2.87 1.46 -13.49
CA LYS A 28 -3.83 2.28 -14.27
C LYS A 28 -5.29 2.08 -13.85
N PHE A 29 -5.67 0.90 -13.38
CA PHE A 29 -7.05 0.52 -13.08
C PHE A 29 -7.33 0.63 -11.57
N ARG A 30 -7.18 1.83 -11.02
CA ARG A 30 -7.21 2.09 -9.56
C ARG A 30 -8.60 2.44 -8.98
N ASN A 31 -9.68 2.05 -9.66
CA ASN A 31 -11.06 2.17 -9.14
C ASN A 31 -11.93 1.05 -9.69
N CYS A 32 -13.06 0.77 -9.04
CA CYS A 32 -13.92 -0.37 -9.37
C CYS A 32 -14.36 -0.31 -10.84
N ASP A 33 -14.79 0.86 -11.32
CA ASP A 33 -15.26 1.06 -12.70
C ASP A 33 -14.21 0.66 -13.75
N ARG A 34 -12.94 1.00 -13.51
CA ARG A 34 -11.85 0.65 -14.42
C ARG A 34 -11.47 -0.82 -14.29
N ALA A 35 -11.39 -1.34 -13.08
CA ALA A 35 -11.04 -2.75 -12.83
C ALA A 35 -12.15 -3.72 -13.29
N GLN A 36 -13.41 -3.27 -13.35
CA GLN A 36 -14.54 -4.04 -13.85
C GLN A 36 -14.33 -4.52 -15.30
N GLN A 37 -13.51 -3.81 -16.08
CA GLN A 37 -13.18 -4.19 -17.44
C GLN A 37 -12.50 -5.56 -17.55
N PHE A 38 -11.72 -5.97 -16.53
CA PHE A 38 -11.12 -7.31 -16.50
C PHE A 38 -12.19 -8.40 -16.29
N ILE A 39 -13.18 -8.14 -15.43
CA ILE A 39 -14.29 -9.06 -15.17
C ILE A 39 -15.15 -9.22 -16.43
N GLU A 40 -15.48 -8.11 -17.09
CA GLU A 40 -16.20 -8.12 -18.37
C GLU A 40 -15.44 -8.86 -19.48
N ALA A 41 -14.11 -8.81 -19.44
CA ALA A 41 -13.23 -9.52 -20.35
C ALA A 41 -13.11 -11.03 -20.03
N GLY A 42 -13.73 -11.49 -18.94
CA GLY A 42 -13.84 -12.90 -18.61
C GLY A 42 -13.03 -13.36 -17.41
N ALA A 43 -12.31 -12.47 -16.71
CA ALA A 43 -11.69 -12.81 -15.42
C ALA A 43 -12.77 -13.05 -14.36
N THR A 44 -12.55 -14.01 -13.47
CA THR A 44 -13.46 -14.28 -12.34
C THR A 44 -13.14 -13.42 -11.12
N LYS A 45 -11.86 -13.10 -10.92
CA LYS A 45 -11.37 -12.25 -9.83
C LYS A 45 -10.20 -11.38 -10.28
N VAL A 46 -10.09 -10.18 -9.71
CA VAL A 46 -9.04 -9.21 -9.98
C VAL A 46 -8.39 -8.79 -8.66
N ILE A 47 -7.08 -8.96 -8.56
CA ILE A 47 -6.24 -8.54 -7.45
C ILE A 47 -5.46 -7.30 -7.88
N ILE A 48 -5.71 -6.16 -7.25
CA ILE A 48 -5.01 -4.92 -7.52
C ILE A 48 -3.79 -4.79 -6.60
N SER A 49 -2.60 -4.61 -7.18
CA SER A 49 -1.33 -4.50 -6.43
C SER A 49 -1.06 -3.09 -5.86
N ALA A 50 -2.13 -2.32 -5.60
CA ALA A 50 -2.05 -0.93 -5.17
C ALA A 50 -3.26 -0.55 -4.28
N PRO A 51 -3.17 0.54 -3.49
CA PRO A 51 -4.30 1.05 -2.73
C PRO A 51 -5.49 1.33 -3.63
N PHE A 52 -6.66 0.95 -3.12
CA PHE A 52 -7.93 1.05 -3.83
C PHE A 52 -8.98 1.47 -2.81
N GLU A 53 -9.68 2.57 -3.07
CA GLU A 53 -10.61 3.11 -2.09
C GLU A 53 -11.94 2.36 -2.07
N ASP A 54 -12.37 1.86 -3.23
CA ASP A 54 -13.71 1.32 -3.48
C ASP A 54 -13.80 -0.22 -3.39
N ALA A 55 -12.70 -0.89 -3.02
CA ALA A 55 -12.60 -2.34 -2.98
C ALA A 55 -12.14 -2.84 -1.60
N PRO A 56 -12.59 -4.04 -1.18
CA PRO A 56 -12.07 -4.73 -0.02
C PRO A 56 -10.55 -4.87 -0.08
N MET A 57 -9.90 -4.62 1.06
CA MET A 57 -8.45 -4.59 1.18
C MET A 57 -7.97 -5.71 2.11
N TYR A 58 -7.03 -6.50 1.61
CA TYR A 58 -6.48 -7.65 2.32
C TYR A 58 -4.97 -7.52 2.50
N ILE A 59 -4.50 -7.82 3.70
CA ILE A 59 -3.09 -7.88 4.07
C ILE A 59 -2.82 -9.25 4.67
N VAL A 60 -1.78 -9.90 4.14
CA VAL A 60 -1.30 -11.21 4.62
C VAL A 60 -0.88 -11.09 6.08
N GLY A 61 -1.30 -12.05 6.92
CA GLY A 61 -1.03 -12.03 8.36
C GLY A 61 -1.89 -11.04 9.18
N MET A 62 -2.79 -10.29 8.54
CA MET A 62 -3.62 -9.29 9.21
C MET A 62 -5.11 -9.64 9.21
N ASN A 63 -5.71 -9.74 8.02
CA ASN A 63 -7.16 -9.92 7.83
C ASN A 63 -7.50 -10.87 6.66
N LEU A 64 -6.53 -11.67 6.20
CA LEU A 64 -6.71 -12.62 5.10
C LEU A 64 -7.65 -13.78 5.47
N ASP A 65 -7.78 -14.08 6.77
CA ASP A 65 -8.77 -14.99 7.34
C ASP A 65 -10.23 -14.56 7.07
N LYS A 66 -10.44 -13.27 6.80
CA LYS A 66 -11.74 -12.68 6.48
C LYS A 66 -11.94 -12.48 4.98
N PHE A 67 -11.15 -13.16 4.15
CA PHE A 67 -11.27 -13.06 2.71
C PHE A 67 -12.64 -13.55 2.24
N ASN A 68 -13.39 -12.69 1.57
CA ASN A 68 -14.67 -13.04 0.99
C ASN A 68 -14.46 -13.54 -0.45
N HIS A 69 -14.79 -14.81 -0.69
CA HIS A 69 -14.64 -15.41 -2.02
C HIS A 69 -15.55 -14.75 -3.07
N GLU A 70 -16.64 -14.10 -2.65
CA GLU A 70 -17.56 -13.38 -3.53
C GLU A 70 -16.99 -12.05 -4.05
N ASP A 71 -15.97 -11.48 -3.39
CA ASP A 71 -15.38 -10.21 -3.79
C ASP A 71 -14.62 -10.36 -5.10
N LYS A 72 -15.19 -9.86 -6.20
CA LYS A 72 -14.59 -9.99 -7.54
C LYS A 72 -13.36 -9.11 -7.73
N ILE A 73 -13.27 -7.97 -7.05
CA ILE A 73 -12.17 -7.02 -7.16
C ILE A 73 -11.67 -6.73 -5.75
N VAL A 74 -10.39 -6.98 -5.51
CA VAL A 74 -9.76 -6.82 -4.19
C VAL A 74 -8.43 -6.07 -4.30
N SER A 75 -8.02 -5.42 -3.22
CA SER A 75 -6.75 -4.68 -3.14
C SER A 75 -5.79 -5.35 -2.16
N MET A 76 -4.53 -5.47 -2.56
CA MET A 76 -3.42 -5.89 -1.68
C MET A 76 -2.74 -4.70 -0.98
N ALA A 77 -3.43 -3.56 -0.87
CA ALA A 77 -2.93 -2.33 -0.28
C ALA A 77 -1.65 -1.79 -0.96
N SER A 78 -0.85 -1.00 -0.24
CA SER A 78 0.50 -0.59 -0.67
C SER A 78 1.60 -1.30 0.11
N CYS A 79 2.83 -1.26 -0.40
CA CYS A 79 4.02 -1.69 0.32
C CYS A 79 4.14 -1.07 1.72
N THR A 80 3.91 0.25 1.85
CA THR A 80 3.95 0.94 3.14
C THR A 80 2.83 0.48 4.08
N THR A 81 1.63 0.17 3.56
CA THR A 81 0.52 -0.34 4.39
C THR A 81 0.84 -1.75 4.90
N ASN A 82 1.35 -2.63 4.03
CA ASN A 82 1.75 -3.99 4.40
C ASN A 82 2.87 -3.99 5.45
N CYS A 83 3.80 -3.02 5.39
CA CYS A 83 4.84 -2.88 6.40
C CYS A 83 4.32 -2.30 7.72
N LEU A 84 3.44 -1.29 7.68
CA LEU A 84 2.93 -0.61 8.88
C LEU A 84 1.90 -1.45 9.65
N ALA A 85 1.03 -2.18 8.96
CA ALA A 85 -0.14 -2.82 9.56
C ALA A 85 0.18 -3.86 10.67
N PRO A 86 1.16 -4.76 10.49
CA PRO A 86 1.53 -5.71 11.54
C PRO A 86 2.12 -5.02 12.78
N ILE A 87 3.04 -4.07 12.56
CA ILE A 87 3.71 -3.30 13.61
C ILE A 87 2.66 -2.54 14.43
N ILE A 88 1.78 -1.81 13.76
CA ILE A 88 0.81 -0.95 14.44
C ILE A 88 -0.25 -1.76 15.20
N LYS A 89 -0.61 -2.97 14.71
CA LYS A 89 -1.52 -3.88 15.41
C LYS A 89 -0.94 -4.33 16.75
N VAL A 90 0.34 -4.74 16.77
CA VAL A 90 1.04 -5.14 17.99
C VAL A 90 1.13 -3.96 18.97
N LEU A 91 1.60 -2.81 18.49
CA LEU A 91 1.72 -1.61 19.32
C LEU A 91 0.37 -1.13 19.85
N HIS A 92 -0.69 -1.15 19.04
CA HIS A 92 -2.02 -0.74 19.47
C HIS A 92 -2.59 -1.69 20.53
N LYS A 93 -2.45 -3.01 20.34
CA LYS A 93 -2.92 -4.02 21.30
C LYS A 93 -2.27 -3.85 22.67
N ARG A 94 -0.99 -3.47 22.73
CA ARG A 94 -0.24 -3.30 23.99
C ARG A 94 -0.41 -1.93 24.61
N PHE A 95 -0.36 -0.87 23.80
CA PHE A 95 -0.17 0.49 24.28
C PHE A 95 -1.33 1.44 23.97
N ALA A 96 -2.44 0.93 23.42
CA ALA A 96 -3.65 1.70 23.11
C ALA A 96 -3.33 3.04 22.42
N ILE A 97 -2.91 2.98 21.15
CA ILE A 97 -2.57 4.18 20.37
C ILE A 97 -3.80 5.10 20.25
N GLU A 98 -3.66 6.33 20.74
CA GLU A 98 -4.63 7.42 20.59
C GLU A 98 -4.33 8.29 19.36
N GLU A 99 -3.08 8.69 19.20
CA GLU A 99 -2.60 9.49 18.06
C GLU A 99 -1.17 9.07 17.69
N ALA A 100 -0.90 8.89 16.40
CA ALA A 100 0.46 8.62 15.90
C ALA A 100 0.72 9.29 14.54
N LEU A 101 1.97 9.72 14.37
CA LEU A 101 2.50 10.22 13.10
C LEU A 101 3.51 9.20 12.56
N MET A 102 3.22 8.64 11.39
CA MET A 102 4.19 7.83 10.66
C MET A 102 4.93 8.67 9.63
N THR A 103 6.22 8.40 9.45
CA THR A 103 7.01 8.87 8.31
C THR A 103 7.65 7.67 7.63
N THR A 104 7.54 7.56 6.30
CA THR A 104 8.29 6.57 5.55
C THR A 104 9.43 7.24 4.78
N ILE A 105 10.65 6.76 5.00
CA ILE A 105 11.78 7.06 4.13
C ILE A 105 11.75 5.99 3.05
N HIS A 106 11.28 6.38 1.89
CA HIS A 106 10.90 5.46 0.83
C HIS A 106 11.84 5.61 -0.35
N SER A 107 12.31 4.51 -0.91
CA SER A 107 13.01 4.53 -2.20
C SER A 107 12.18 5.23 -3.27
N VAL A 108 12.88 5.79 -4.25
CA VAL A 108 12.23 6.19 -5.49
C VAL A 108 11.58 4.97 -6.17
N THR A 109 10.59 5.26 -7.00
CA THR A 109 9.82 4.30 -7.79
C THR A 109 9.72 4.83 -9.21
N ASN A 110 9.15 4.05 -10.13
CA ASN A 110 8.89 4.48 -11.49
C ASN A 110 7.94 5.70 -11.61
N SER A 111 7.33 6.14 -10.50
CA SER A 111 6.52 7.36 -10.49
C SER A 111 7.34 8.66 -10.44
N GLN A 112 8.61 8.59 -9.99
CA GLN A 112 9.55 9.71 -10.02
C GLN A 112 10.18 9.85 -11.40
N VAL A 113 10.62 11.06 -11.75
CA VAL A 113 11.35 11.33 -13.00
C VAL A 113 12.85 11.21 -12.77
N LEU A 114 13.60 10.81 -13.80
CA LEU A 114 15.07 10.70 -13.71
C LEU A 114 15.72 12.08 -13.64
N ILE A 115 15.28 12.98 -14.51
CA ILE A 115 15.68 14.39 -14.61
C ILE A 115 14.45 15.28 -14.39
N ASP A 116 14.66 16.53 -14.03
CA ASP A 116 13.58 17.48 -13.81
C ASP A 116 12.64 17.55 -15.04
N GLY A 117 11.33 17.47 -14.79
CA GLY A 117 10.33 17.39 -15.84
C GLY A 117 8.93 17.78 -15.36
N ALA A 118 8.06 18.13 -16.32
CA ALA A 118 6.72 18.59 -16.00
C ALA A 118 5.85 17.47 -15.39
N ARG A 119 5.33 17.72 -14.18
CA ARG A 119 4.33 16.89 -13.51
C ARG A 119 3.17 17.76 -13.01
N PRO A 120 2.12 17.95 -13.84
CA PRO A 120 0.93 18.70 -13.44
C PRO A 120 0.37 18.15 -12.12
N HIS A 121 0.01 19.04 -11.20
CA HIS A 121 -0.56 18.70 -9.87
C HIS A 121 0.34 17.89 -8.92
N LYS A 122 1.55 17.50 -9.34
CA LYS A 122 2.57 16.82 -8.51
C LYS A 122 3.96 17.39 -8.77
N TRP A 123 4.06 18.71 -8.73
CA TRP A 123 5.29 19.50 -8.88
C TRP A 123 6.55 18.91 -8.23
N ARG A 124 6.48 18.48 -6.95
CA ARG A 124 7.61 17.82 -6.26
C ARG A 124 8.10 16.55 -6.96
N PHE A 125 7.20 15.76 -7.55
CA PHE A 125 7.55 14.53 -8.30
C PHE A 125 8.10 14.84 -9.69
N GLY A 126 8.04 16.10 -10.12
CA GLY A 126 8.73 16.59 -11.31
C GLY A 126 10.21 16.85 -11.08
N ARG A 127 10.71 16.71 -9.84
CA ARG A 127 12.15 16.80 -9.55
C ARG A 127 12.82 15.44 -9.75
N GLY A 128 14.08 15.43 -10.20
CA GLY A 128 14.89 14.24 -10.42
C GLY A 128 15.00 13.40 -9.15
N GLY A 129 14.46 12.17 -9.18
CA GLY A 129 14.33 11.32 -7.99
C GLY A 129 15.67 10.85 -7.40
N ILE A 130 16.70 10.68 -8.23
CA ILE A 130 18.02 10.19 -7.81
C ILE A 130 18.88 11.33 -7.23
N GLN A 131 18.42 12.58 -7.31
CA GLN A 131 19.19 13.76 -6.90
C GLN A 131 18.54 14.53 -5.75
N ASN A 132 17.35 14.12 -5.31
CA ASN A 132 16.54 14.88 -4.36
C ASN A 132 15.95 14.00 -3.26
N ILE A 133 15.72 14.62 -2.10
CA ILE A 133 14.75 14.11 -1.12
C ILE A 133 13.41 14.75 -1.45
N ILE A 134 12.43 13.96 -1.87
CA ILE A 134 11.14 14.47 -2.38
C ILE A 134 10.02 14.16 -1.37
N PRO A 135 9.48 15.16 -0.66
CA PRO A 135 8.36 14.95 0.24
C PRO A 135 7.07 14.62 -0.52
N ALA A 136 6.32 13.63 -0.03
CA ALA A 136 5.15 13.06 -0.65
C ALA A 136 4.06 12.74 0.39
N ILE A 137 2.81 12.72 -0.07
CA ILE A 137 1.68 12.21 0.73
C ILE A 137 1.63 10.68 0.56
N THR A 138 1.33 9.97 1.64
CA THR A 138 1.09 8.52 1.63
C THR A 138 -0.35 8.20 2.01
N GLY A 139 -0.96 7.24 1.32
CA GLY A 139 -2.28 6.71 1.66
C GLY A 139 -2.26 5.64 2.76
N ALA A 140 -1.08 5.22 3.21
CA ALA A 140 -0.94 4.09 4.13
C ALA A 140 -1.69 4.29 5.45
N ALA A 141 -1.61 5.49 6.04
CA ALA A 141 -2.29 5.79 7.29
C ALA A 141 -3.82 5.69 7.17
N LYS A 142 -4.40 6.16 6.06
CA LYS A 142 -5.83 5.99 5.76
C LYS A 142 -6.21 4.51 5.59
N ALA A 143 -5.36 3.73 4.92
CA ALA A 143 -5.58 2.30 4.73
C ALA A 143 -5.55 1.53 6.06
N ILE A 144 -4.67 1.89 7.01
CA ILE A 144 -4.67 1.32 8.37
C ILE A 144 -6.02 1.51 9.05
N GLY A 145 -6.64 2.69 8.94
CA GLY A 145 -7.97 2.93 9.50
C GLY A 145 -9.07 2.02 8.94
N LYS A 146 -8.93 1.55 7.70
CA LYS A 146 -9.85 0.57 7.09
C LYS A 146 -9.61 -0.85 7.61
N ILE A 147 -8.35 -1.23 7.81
CA ILE A 147 -7.96 -2.59 8.21
C ILE A 147 -8.11 -2.80 9.72
N ILE A 148 -7.83 -1.76 10.51
CA ILE A 148 -7.93 -1.74 11.97
C ILE A 148 -8.86 -0.56 12.33
N PRO A 149 -10.19 -0.79 12.39
CA PRO A 149 -11.17 0.29 12.58
C PRO A 149 -10.92 1.15 13.83
N ASP A 150 -10.41 0.57 14.91
CA ASP A 150 -10.08 1.28 16.15
C ASP A 150 -8.98 2.34 15.99
N LEU A 151 -8.20 2.26 14.91
CA LEU A 151 -7.15 3.21 14.54
C LEU A 151 -7.60 4.22 13.47
N ASN A 152 -8.85 4.18 13.04
CA ASN A 152 -9.36 5.09 12.03
C ASN A 152 -9.28 6.54 12.50
N GLY A 153 -8.64 7.40 11.70
CA GLY A 153 -8.39 8.81 12.03
C GLY A 153 -7.29 9.07 13.06
N LYS A 154 -6.78 8.04 13.76
CA LYS A 154 -5.75 8.19 14.80
C LYS A 154 -4.33 8.27 14.25
N ILE A 155 -4.14 7.83 13.01
CA ILE A 155 -2.82 7.77 12.38
C ILE A 155 -2.83 8.63 11.14
N THR A 156 -1.81 9.47 11.03
CA THR A 156 -1.52 10.21 9.80
C THR A 156 -0.04 10.05 9.45
N GLY A 157 0.35 10.47 8.25
CA GLY A 157 1.74 10.35 7.86
C GLY A 157 2.11 10.94 6.53
N LEU A 158 3.42 11.00 6.33
CA LEU A 158 4.05 11.51 5.13
C LEU A 158 5.19 10.58 4.68
N ALA A 159 5.66 10.79 3.46
CA ALA A 159 6.74 10.04 2.87
C ALA A 159 7.84 10.99 2.39
N PHE A 160 9.09 10.55 2.49
CA PHE A 160 10.22 11.17 1.82
C PHE A 160 10.76 10.17 0.80
N ARG A 161 10.72 10.52 -0.49
CA ARG A 161 11.39 9.73 -1.52
C ARG A 161 12.87 10.05 -1.51
N VAL A 162 13.72 9.05 -1.36
CA VAL A 162 15.17 9.22 -1.27
C VAL A 162 15.90 8.47 -2.40
N PRO A 163 17.13 8.88 -2.77
CA PRO A 163 17.94 8.26 -3.83
C PRO A 163 18.45 6.83 -3.57
N THR A 164 17.55 5.92 -3.21
CA THR A 164 17.83 4.48 -3.14
C THR A 164 16.93 3.75 -4.13
N PRO A 165 17.44 2.69 -4.80
CA PRO A 165 16.69 2.00 -5.86
C PRO A 165 15.57 1.09 -5.31
N ILE A 166 15.73 0.58 -4.09
CA ILE A 166 14.79 -0.30 -3.39
C ILE A 166 15.13 -0.30 -1.88
N VAL A 167 14.25 -0.89 -1.07
CA VAL A 167 14.25 -0.90 0.40
C VAL A 167 13.83 0.43 1.02
N SER A 168 12.92 0.37 1.99
CA SER A 168 12.34 1.54 2.63
C SER A 168 12.15 1.28 4.10
N VAL A 169 12.06 2.34 4.89
CA VAL A 169 11.87 2.25 6.33
C VAL A 169 10.65 3.07 6.74
N ILE A 170 9.98 2.61 7.79
CA ILE A 170 8.90 3.32 8.45
C ILE A 170 9.37 3.71 9.83
N ASN A 171 9.22 4.99 10.15
CA ASN A 171 9.34 5.53 11.49
C ASN A 171 7.93 5.86 12.00
N VAL A 172 7.60 5.45 13.21
CA VAL A 172 6.31 5.74 13.85
C VAL A 172 6.57 6.48 15.14
N LEU A 173 6.08 7.72 15.21
CA LEU A 173 6.12 8.54 16.42
C LEU A 173 4.71 8.55 17.02
N LYS A 174 4.55 7.93 18.19
CA LYS A 174 3.33 8.09 19.00
C LYS A 174 3.38 9.47 19.65
N LYS A 175 2.26 10.18 19.73
CA LYS A 175 2.19 11.39 20.58
C LYS A 175 2.58 10.98 22.00
N PRO A 176 3.51 11.69 22.67
CA PRO A 176 3.88 11.36 24.04
C PRO A 176 2.69 11.70 24.95
N ILE A 177 1.87 10.70 25.24
CA ILE A 177 1.27 10.58 26.57
C ILE A 177 2.44 10.10 27.43
N PHE A 178 2.72 10.76 28.56
CA PHE A 178 3.74 10.31 29.51
C PHE A 178 3.41 8.90 30.01
N ILE A 179 3.82 7.91 29.23
CA ILE A 179 3.91 6.51 29.57
C ILE A 179 5.39 6.24 29.37
N LEU A 180 6.11 6.03 30.46
CA LEU A 180 7.50 5.56 30.41
C LEU A 180 7.48 4.21 29.70
N LEU A 181 7.72 4.22 28.39
CA LEU A 181 7.92 3.00 27.61
C LEU A 181 9.42 2.74 27.61
N ASP A 182 9.79 1.58 28.13
CA ASP A 182 11.14 1.05 28.01
C ASP A 182 11.35 0.58 26.56
N GLN A 183 12.45 0.99 25.93
CA GLN A 183 12.79 0.62 24.56
C GLN A 183 12.91 -0.91 24.43
N ASP A 184 13.44 -1.57 25.46
CA ASP A 184 13.65 -3.03 25.46
C ASP A 184 12.32 -3.78 25.41
N GLN A 185 11.28 -3.28 26.08
CA GLN A 185 9.93 -3.84 26.02
C GLN A 185 9.31 -3.75 24.62
N VAL A 186 9.57 -2.66 23.90
CA VAL A 186 9.10 -2.49 22.52
C VAL A 186 9.85 -3.43 21.57
N GLU A 187 11.18 -3.53 21.72
CA GLU A 187 11.99 -4.43 20.90
C GLU A 187 11.62 -5.90 21.09
N ASP A 188 11.38 -6.34 22.33
CA ASP A 188 10.97 -7.71 22.63
C ASP A 188 9.63 -8.08 21.99
N GLU A 189 8.65 -7.18 21.99
CA GLU A 189 7.34 -7.40 21.35
C GLU A 189 7.44 -7.41 19.82
N LEU A 190 8.42 -6.71 19.23
CA LEU A 190 8.66 -6.74 17.79
C LEU A 190 9.44 -7.99 17.33
N ARG A 191 10.14 -8.71 18.23
CA ARG A 191 10.87 -9.94 17.89
C ARG A 191 9.94 -11.03 17.34
N VAL A 192 8.68 -11.05 17.76
CA VAL A 192 7.67 -12.02 17.29
C VAL A 192 7.35 -11.86 15.79
N LEU A 193 7.60 -10.67 15.22
CA LEU A 193 7.40 -10.40 13.79
C LEU A 193 8.62 -10.76 12.92
N ARG A 194 9.77 -11.12 13.50
CA ARG A 194 10.98 -11.47 12.72
C ARG A 194 10.91 -12.87 12.06
N TRP A 195 9.87 -13.64 12.33
CA TRP A 195 9.74 -15.06 11.94
C TRP A 195 8.41 -15.40 11.24
N ALA A 196 7.65 -14.40 10.80
CA ALA A 196 6.41 -14.56 10.01
C ALA A 196 6.62 -13.98 8.61
#